data_AF-A0A9R0UA08-F1
#
_entry.id   AF-A0A9R0UA08-F1
#
_cell.length_a   1.000
_cell.length_b   1.000
_cell.length_c   1.000
_cell.angle_alpha   90.00
_cell.angle_beta   90.00
_cell.angle_gamma   90.00
#
_symmetry.space_group_name_H-M   'P 1'
#
loop_
_entity.id
_entity.type
_entity.pdbx_description
1 polymer ?
#
loop_
_entity_poly.entity_id
_entity_poly.type
_entity_poly.pdbx_seq_one_letter_code
_entity_poly.pdbx_strand_id
1 'polypeptide(L)'
;MILGVAESDAHAVANRLIAMHLSQAGFEVVNLGTCTPLADFAAALRRHPTAEAVLIGSLNGHAYADLRDLPALRAEGELRCPVVVGGNLAVGVDRSADARRRLLELGVDRVLTDAAELVPLLDSLRPKVAV
;
A
#
# COMPACT_ATOMS: atom_id res chain seq x y z
N MET A 1 -0.87 -2.81 10.39
CA MET A 1 -0.87 -2.47 8.95
C MET A 1 -2.04 -1.55 8.65
N ILE A 2 -1.83 -0.52 7.82
CA ILE A 2 -2.92 0.28 7.26
C ILE A 2 -3.17 -0.22 5.83
N LEU A 3 -4.41 -0.54 5.49
CA LEU A 3 -4.79 -1.06 4.18
C LEU A 3 -5.88 -0.19 3.56
N GLY A 4 -5.79 0.09 2.27
CA GLY A 4 -6.87 0.70 1.51
C GLY A 4 -6.66 0.53 0.01
N VAL A 5 -7.64 0.98 -0.76
CA VAL A 5 -7.56 1.02 -2.23
C VAL A 5 -7.49 2.47 -2.68
N ALA A 6 -6.70 2.74 -3.72
CA ALA A 6 -6.48 4.07 -4.27
C ALA A 6 -7.79 4.79 -4.63
N GLU A 7 -7.75 6.12 -4.62
CA GLU A 7 -8.92 7.01 -4.70
C GLU A 7 -9.83 6.72 -5.89
N SER A 8 -9.27 6.42 -7.05
CA SER A 8 -10.04 6.16 -8.28
C SER A 8 -10.56 4.72 -8.39
N ASP A 9 -10.43 3.89 -7.35
CA ASP A 9 -10.65 2.45 -7.42
C ASP A 9 -11.67 1.92 -6.38
N ALA A 10 -12.79 1.40 -6.89
CA ALA A 10 -13.91 0.87 -6.11
C ALA A 10 -13.86 -0.66 -5.89
N HIS A 11 -12.76 -1.34 -6.22
CA HIS A 11 -12.67 -2.80 -6.11
C HIS A 11 -12.54 -3.27 -4.65
N ALA A 12 -13.68 -3.41 -3.98
CA ALA A 12 -13.74 -3.77 -2.56
C ALA A 12 -13.41 -5.25 -2.27
N VAL A 13 -13.61 -6.15 -3.24
CA VAL A 13 -13.45 -7.60 -3.03
C VAL A 13 -12.00 -7.97 -2.73
N ALA A 14 -11.06 -7.51 -3.58
CA ALA A 14 -9.63 -7.79 -3.39
C ALA A 14 -9.13 -7.19 -2.06
N ASN A 15 -9.57 -5.99 -1.72
CA ASN A 15 -9.26 -5.33 -0.45
C ASN A 15 -9.73 -6.16 0.76
N ARG A 16 -10.97 -6.67 0.72
CA ARG A 16 -11.52 -7.52 1.78
C ARG A 16 -10.75 -8.83 1.90
N LEU A 17 -10.40 -9.47 0.78
CA LEU A 17 -9.62 -10.71 0.75
C LEU A 17 -8.23 -10.53 1.35
N ILE A 18 -7.52 -9.46 0.99
CA ILE A 18 -6.20 -9.13 1.55
C ILE A 18 -6.31 -8.88 3.05
N ALA A 19 -7.31 -8.11 3.50
CA ALA A 19 -7.52 -7.85 4.92
C ALA A 19 -7.73 -9.14 5.72
N MET A 20 -8.54 -10.07 5.20
CA MET A 20 -8.76 -11.38 5.82
C MET A 20 -7.48 -12.21 5.84
N HIS A 21 -6.76 -12.28 4.72
CA HIS A 21 -5.53 -13.05 4.60
C HIS A 21 -4.47 -12.58 5.60
N LEU A 22 -4.26 -11.27 5.70
CA LEU A 22 -3.34 -10.67 6.67
C LEU A 22 -3.77 -10.92 8.11
N SER A 23 -5.08 -10.80 8.40
CA SER A 23 -5.61 -11.08 9.73
C SER A 23 -5.41 -12.55 10.12
N GLN A 24 -5.58 -13.49 9.18
CA GLN A 24 -5.32 -14.92 9.37
C GLN A 24 -3.84 -15.23 9.58
N ALA A 25 -2.94 -14.45 8.97
CA ALA A 25 -1.51 -14.51 9.20
C ALA A 25 -1.07 -13.85 10.53
N GLY A 26 -2.01 -13.28 11.31
CA GLY A 26 -1.76 -12.69 12.62
C GLY A 26 -1.41 -11.20 12.61
N PHE A 27 -1.59 -10.51 11.48
CA PHE A 27 -1.38 -9.06 11.41
C PHE A 27 -2.62 -8.30 11.87
N GLU A 28 -2.43 -7.23 12.62
CA GLU A 28 -3.48 -6.25 12.89
C GLU A 28 -3.64 -5.33 11.67
N VAL A 29 -4.84 -5.29 11.09
CA VAL A 29 -5.13 -4.54 9.86
C VAL A 29 -6.21 -3.50 10.10
N VAL A 30 -5.86 -2.23 9.90
CA VAL A 30 -6.81 -1.12 9.83
C VAL A 30 -7.15 -0.91 8.36
N ASN A 31 -8.34 -1.39 7.94
CA ASN A 31 -8.80 -1.28 6.57
C ASN A 31 -9.65 -0.01 6.39
N LEU A 32 -9.16 0.93 5.58
CA LEU A 32 -9.81 2.20 5.24
C LEU A 32 -10.87 2.07 4.14
N GLY A 33 -10.92 0.91 3.46
CA GLY A 33 -11.89 0.62 2.42
C GLY A 33 -11.38 0.92 1.02
N THR A 34 -12.30 1.31 0.13
CA THR A 34 -12.02 1.67 -1.26
C THR A 34 -12.08 3.17 -1.47
N CYS A 35 -11.59 3.64 -2.61
CA CYS A 35 -11.59 5.06 -2.97
C CYS A 35 -10.98 5.93 -1.85
N THR A 36 -9.85 5.51 -1.30
CA THR A 36 -9.22 6.16 -0.14
C THR A 36 -8.17 7.16 -0.61
N PRO A 37 -8.33 8.47 -0.35
CA PRO A 37 -7.31 9.47 -0.64
C PRO A 37 -6.07 9.30 0.22
N LEU A 38 -4.91 9.76 -0.26
CA LEU A 38 -3.66 9.72 0.51
C LEU A 38 -3.74 10.44 1.88
N ALA A 39 -4.54 11.48 1.99
CA ALA A 39 -4.77 12.19 3.24
C ALA A 39 -5.39 11.31 4.34
N ASP A 40 -6.23 10.34 3.96
CA ASP A 40 -6.84 9.41 4.91
C ASP A 40 -5.83 8.38 5.41
N PHE A 41 -4.89 7.95 4.57
CA PHE A 41 -3.77 7.12 5.00
C PHE A 41 -2.87 7.85 6.01
N ALA A 42 -2.56 9.12 5.74
CA ALA A 42 -1.83 9.96 6.70
C ALA A 42 -2.59 10.12 8.02
N ALA A 43 -3.90 10.39 7.96
CA ALA A 43 -4.73 10.48 9.16
C ALA A 43 -4.80 9.17 9.94
N ALA A 44 -4.88 8.03 9.25
CA ALA A 44 -4.85 6.71 9.86
C ALA A 44 -3.50 6.44 10.54
N LEU A 45 -2.38 6.79 9.91
CA LEU A 45 -1.05 6.66 10.51
C LEU A 45 -0.88 7.54 11.76
N ARG A 46 -1.42 8.76 11.76
CA ARG A 46 -1.44 9.61 12.96
C ARG A 46 -2.23 8.97 14.11
N ARG A 47 -3.32 8.26 13.81
CA ARG A 47 -4.15 7.54 14.80
C ARG A 47 -3.53 6.21 15.24
N HIS A 48 -2.73 5.59 14.37
CA HIS A 48 -2.09 4.30 14.58
C HIS A 48 -0.56 4.42 14.39
N PRO A 49 0.14 5.07 15.33
CA PRO A 49 1.57 5.38 15.19
C PRO A 49 2.49 4.15 15.19
N THR A 50 1.97 2.99 15.62
CA THR A 50 2.67 1.70 15.62
C THR A 50 2.51 0.93 14.31
N ALA A 51 1.85 1.50 13.30
CA ALA A 51 1.65 0.84 12.02
C ALA A 51 2.99 0.61 11.30
N GLU A 52 3.26 -0.65 10.98
CA GLU A 52 4.53 -1.08 10.38
C GLU A 52 4.61 -0.82 8.87
N ALA A 53 3.47 -0.76 8.17
CA ALA A 53 3.41 -0.47 6.74
C ALA A 53 2.03 0.06 6.32
N VAL A 54 2.03 0.82 5.21
CA VAL A 54 0.83 1.22 4.46
C VAL A 54 0.73 0.37 3.20
N LEU A 55 -0.44 -0.22 2.97
CA LEU A 55 -0.75 -1.10 1.85
C LEU A 55 -1.82 -0.43 0.98
N ILE A 56 -1.49 -0.17 -0.28
CA ILE A 56 -2.39 0.50 -1.23
C ILE A 56 -2.65 -0.42 -2.41
N GLY A 57 -3.90 -0.83 -2.57
CA GLY A 57 -4.37 -1.55 -3.75
C GLY A 57 -4.70 -0.61 -4.90
N SER A 58 -4.30 -0.96 -6.13
CA SER A 58 -4.73 -0.29 -7.36
C SER A 58 -4.88 -1.31 -8.49
N LEU A 59 -6.10 -1.51 -8.95
CA LEU A 59 -6.50 -2.43 -10.03
C LEU A 59 -6.91 -1.68 -11.31
N ASN A 60 -7.19 -0.37 -11.21
CA ASN A 60 -7.59 0.48 -12.33
C ASN A 60 -6.41 1.00 -13.19
N GLY A 61 -5.17 0.75 -12.78
CA GLY A 61 -3.96 1.22 -13.47
C GLY A 61 -3.63 2.71 -13.31
N HIS A 62 -4.29 3.41 -12.39
CA HIS A 62 -4.10 4.86 -12.16
C HIS A 62 -3.27 5.17 -10.90
N ALA A 63 -2.61 4.17 -10.30
CA ALA A 63 -1.79 4.31 -9.09
C ALA A 63 -0.86 5.53 -9.10
N TYR A 64 -0.22 5.85 -10.23
CA TYR A 64 0.69 7.00 -10.32
C TYR A 64 -0.02 8.34 -10.12
N ALA A 65 -1.21 8.51 -10.70
CA ALA A 65 -1.98 9.74 -10.57
C ALA A 65 -2.51 9.89 -9.14
N ASP A 66 -3.05 8.81 -8.58
CA ASP A 66 -3.63 8.78 -7.23
C ASP A 66 -2.58 8.96 -6.14
N LEU A 67 -1.34 8.53 -6.39
CA LEU A 67 -0.25 8.62 -5.44
C LEU A 67 0.62 9.85 -5.60
N ARG A 68 0.40 10.72 -6.60
CA ARG A 68 1.33 11.80 -6.97
C ARG A 68 1.79 12.71 -5.81
N ASP A 69 0.96 12.86 -4.79
CA ASP A 69 1.19 13.73 -3.63
C ASP A 69 1.95 13.01 -2.49
N LEU A 70 2.32 11.73 -2.68
CA LEU A 70 3.11 10.93 -1.75
C LEU A 70 4.45 11.57 -1.34
N PRO A 71 5.27 12.16 -2.25
CA PRO A 71 6.52 12.80 -1.87
C PRO A 71 6.32 13.97 -0.91
N ALA A 72 5.27 14.76 -1.11
CA ALA A 72 4.95 15.90 -0.26
C ALA A 72 4.56 15.44 1.15
N LEU A 73 3.66 14.46 1.25
CA LEU A 73 3.26 13.87 2.53
C LEU A 73 4.43 13.20 3.27
N ARG A 74 5.35 12.57 2.54
CA ARG A 74 6.59 12.03 3.12
C ARG A 74 7.49 13.15 3.66
N ALA A 75 7.69 14.23 2.90
CA ALA A 75 8.50 15.37 3.32
C ALA A 75 7.93 16.08 4.56
N GLU A 76 6.61 16.09 4.72
CA GLU A 76 5.90 16.60 5.90
C GLU A 76 5.97 15.66 7.12
N GLY A 77 6.50 14.44 6.96
CA GLY A 77 6.58 13.45 8.04
C GLY A 77 5.25 12.77 8.38
N GLU A 78 4.27 12.88 7.48
CA GLU A 78 2.95 12.26 7.62
C GLU A 78 2.97 10.77 7.23
N LEU A 79 3.92 10.36 6.38
CA LEU A 79 4.14 8.97 5.94
C LEU A 79 5.49 8.45 6.42
N ARG A 80 5.50 7.85 7.62
CA ARG A 80 6.74 7.44 8.33
C ARG A 80 7.12 5.97 8.14
N CYS A 81 6.21 5.16 7.62
CA CYS A 81 6.44 3.74 7.38
C CYS A 81 6.56 3.44 5.88
N PRO A 82 7.02 2.22 5.51
CA PRO A 82 7.05 1.78 4.14
C PRO A 82 5.66 1.78 3.49
N VAL A 83 5.59 2.28 2.26
CA VAL A 83 4.40 2.27 1.41
C VAL A 83 4.57 1.15 0.39
N VAL A 84 3.65 0.18 0.45
CA VAL A 84 3.59 -0.97 -0.46
C VAL A 84 2.38 -0.79 -1.35
N VAL A 85 2.61 -0.82 -2.66
CA VAL A 85 1.54 -0.74 -3.66
C VAL A 85 1.41 -2.09 -4.35
N GLY A 86 0.19 -2.58 -4.50
CA GLY A 86 -0.10 -3.84 -5.18
C GLY A 86 -1.32 -3.76 -6.09
N GLY A 87 -1.43 -4.74 -7.00
CA GLY A 87 -2.56 -4.86 -7.92
C GLY A 87 -2.14 -4.75 -9.39
N ASN A 88 -3.10 -4.42 -10.25
CA ASN A 88 -2.87 -4.27 -11.67
C ASN A 88 -2.48 -2.82 -12.01
N LEU A 89 -1.18 -2.55 -11.98
CA LEU A 89 -0.63 -1.18 -12.05
C LEU A 89 -0.67 -0.59 -13.47
N ALA A 90 -0.86 -1.41 -14.51
CA ALA A 90 -1.02 -0.96 -15.88
C ALA A 90 -1.71 -2.02 -16.75
N VAL A 91 -2.51 -1.57 -17.73
CA VAL A 91 -3.05 -2.44 -18.79
C VAL A 91 -1.97 -2.65 -19.87
N GLY A 92 -1.28 -3.79 -19.80
CA GLY A 92 -0.27 -4.24 -20.77
C GLY A 92 1.13 -4.43 -20.16
N VAL A 93 1.82 -5.50 -20.57
CA VAL A 93 3.06 -6.00 -19.96
C VAL A 93 4.20 -4.97 -20.05
N ASP A 94 4.34 -4.28 -21.19
CA ASP A 94 5.38 -3.24 -21.41
C ASP A 94 5.17 -1.97 -20.59
N ARG A 95 3.91 -1.62 -20.27
CA ARG A 95 3.59 -0.43 -19.46
C ARG A 95 3.78 -0.66 -17.96
N SER A 96 3.76 -1.92 -17.51
CA SER A 96 3.90 -2.28 -16.10
C SER A 96 5.29 -1.96 -15.54
N ALA A 97 6.36 -2.20 -16.32
CA ALA A 97 7.72 -1.89 -15.91
C ALA A 97 7.96 -0.37 -15.75
N ASP A 98 7.43 0.43 -16.68
CA ASP A 98 7.52 1.90 -16.62
C ASP A 98 6.68 2.46 -15.47
N ALA A 99 5.46 1.95 -15.26
CA ALA A 99 4.61 2.32 -14.14
C ALA A 99 5.27 2.01 -12.79
N ARG A 100 5.86 0.82 -12.65
CA ARG A 100 6.61 0.42 -11.45
C ARG A 100 7.77 1.37 -11.18
N ARG A 101 8.58 1.70 -12.18
CA ARG A 101 9.70 2.64 -12.03
C ARG A 101 9.21 4.00 -11.54
N ARG A 102 8.17 4.54 -12.17
CA ARG A 102 7.59 5.84 -11.79
C ARG A 102 7.08 5.84 -10.36
N LEU A 103 6.43 4.76 -9.91
CA LEU A 103 5.96 4.64 -8.52
C LEU A 103 7.12 4.62 -7.52
N LEU A 104 8.21 3.90 -7.83
CA LEU A 104 9.40 3.88 -6.97
C LEU A 104 10.07 5.26 -6.90
N GLU A 105 10.21 5.95 -8.04
CA GLU A 105 10.73 7.33 -8.11
C GLU A 105 9.86 8.31 -7.32
N LEU A 106 8.56 8.02 -7.22
CA LEU A 106 7.59 8.81 -6.48
C LEU A 106 7.63 8.56 -4.96
N GLY A 107 8.46 7.64 -4.49
CA GLY A 107 8.63 7.34 -3.05
C GLY A 107 7.78 6.18 -2.54
N VAL A 108 7.26 5.33 -3.43
CA VAL A 108 6.75 4.00 -3.05
C VAL A 108 7.95 3.09 -2.76
N ASP A 109 7.93 2.40 -1.62
CA ASP A 109 9.06 1.56 -1.22
C ASP A 109 9.05 0.21 -1.93
N ARG A 110 7.86 -0.38 -2.08
CA ARG A 110 7.69 -1.72 -2.63
C ARG A 110 6.47 -1.78 -3.54
N VAL A 111 6.64 -2.49 -4.64
CA VAL A 111 5.59 -2.69 -5.64
C VAL A 111 5.45 -4.18 -5.86
N LEU A 112 4.29 -4.74 -5.52
CA LEU A 112 3.98 -6.16 -5.61
C LEU A 112 3.01 -6.45 -6.76
N THR A 113 3.31 -7.50 -7.52
CA THR A 113 2.43 -8.01 -8.58
C THR A 113 1.60 -9.21 -8.12
N ASP A 114 2.05 -9.89 -7.08
CA ASP A 114 1.35 -11.03 -6.47
C ASP A 114 1.04 -10.74 -5.00
N ALA A 115 -0.20 -11.00 -4.60
CA ALA A 115 -0.64 -10.87 -3.21
C ALA A 115 0.01 -11.92 -2.29
N ALA A 116 0.46 -13.06 -2.84
CA ALA A 116 1.18 -14.09 -2.09
C ALA A 116 2.52 -13.60 -1.53
N GLU A 117 3.12 -12.58 -2.16
CA GLU A 117 4.39 -11.97 -1.70
C GLU A 117 4.18 -11.01 -0.53
N LEU A 118 2.94 -10.64 -0.22
CA LEU A 118 2.62 -9.62 0.77
C LEU A 118 2.99 -10.06 2.20
N VAL A 119 2.57 -11.25 2.61
CA VAL A 119 2.89 -11.81 3.93
C VAL A 119 4.40 -11.94 4.15
N PRO A 120 5.18 -12.60 3.27
CA PRO A 120 6.63 -12.72 3.45
C PRO A 120 7.35 -11.36 3.42
N LEU A 121 6.87 -10.40 2.62
CA LEU A 121 7.39 -9.03 2.66
C LEU A 121 7.14 -8.39 4.03
N LEU A 122 5.92 -8.45 4.54
CA LEU A 122 5.57 -7.87 5.83
C LEU A 122 6.34 -8.52 6.98
N ASP A 123 6.48 -9.85 6.98
CA ASP A 123 7.31 -10.55 7.96
C ASP A 123 8.78 -10.12 7.92
N SER A 124 9.32 -9.79 6.74
CA SER A 124 10.68 -9.25 6.62
C SER A 124 10.84 -7.83 7.17
N LEU A 125 9.75 -7.05 7.22
CA LEU A 125 9.72 -5.69 7.76
C LEU A 125 9.56 -5.68 9.28
N ARG A 126 9.04 -6.76 9.87
CA ARG A 126 8.95 -6.89 11.32
C ARG A 126 10.37 -6.83 11.89
N PRO A 127 10.63 -6.01 12.92
CA PRO A 127 11.91 -6.06 13.59
C PRO A 127 12.10 -7.47 14.12
N LYS A 128 13.13 -8.17 13.63
CA LYS A 128 13.59 -9.43 14.22
C LYS A 128 13.94 -9.10 15.67
N VAL A 129 13.05 -9.45 16.59
CA VAL A 129 13.39 -9.45 18.02
C VAL A 129 14.54 -10.44 18.14
N ALA A 130 15.75 -9.91 18.27
CA ALA A 130 16.90 -10.70 18.68
C ALA A 130 16.58 -11.19 20.10
N VAL A 131 16.24 -12.48 20.19
CA VAL A 131 16.22 -13.23 21.45
C VAL A 131 17.64 -13.49 21.89
#